data_AF-A0A0M8XB68-F1
#
_entry.id   AF-A0A0M8XB68-F1
#
_cell.length_a   1.000
_cell.length_b   1.000
_cell.length_c   1.000
_cell.angle_alpha   90.00
_cell.angle_beta   90.00
_cell.angle_gamma   90.00
#
_symmetry.space_group_name_H-M   'P 1'
#
loop_
_entity.id
_entity.type
_entity.pdbx_description
1 polymer ?
#
loop_
_entity_poly.entity_id
_entity_poly.type
_entity_poly.pdbx_seq_one_letter_code
_entity_poly.pdbx_strand_id
1 'polypeptide(L)'
;MWQKACNETGIKGLHFHDLRHTGNTLAASTGASTRELMTRMGHSTARAALIYQHASAERDRLIADALSALVDKGRKTKKKQDPERKGHAGDTTD
;
A
#
# COMPACT_ATOMS: atom_id res chain seq x y z
N MET A 1 -9.50 -5.18 -33.19
CA MET A 1 -8.18 -4.65 -32.78
C MET A 1 -7.81 -5.09 -31.36
N TRP A 2 -8.65 -4.85 -30.35
CA TRP A 2 -8.40 -5.27 -28.95
C TRP A 2 -8.14 -6.77 -28.77
N GLN A 3 -9.05 -7.64 -29.22
CA GLN A 3 -8.89 -9.10 -29.08
C GLN A 3 -7.60 -9.62 -29.76
N LYS A 4 -7.21 -9.01 -30.88
CA LYS A 4 -5.95 -9.35 -31.57
C LYS A 4 -4.74 -9.01 -30.69
N ALA A 5 -4.71 -7.84 -30.07
CA ALA A 5 -3.66 -7.45 -29.13
C ALA A 5 -3.62 -8.36 -27.88
N CYS A 6 -4.78 -8.74 -27.33
CA CYS A 6 -4.86 -9.71 -26.23
C CYS A 6 -4.31 -11.09 -26.63
N ASN A 7 -4.66 -11.57 -27.84
CA ASN A 7 -4.17 -12.84 -28.36
C ASN A 7 -2.65 -12.83 -28.61
N GLU A 8 -2.12 -11.75 -29.19
CA GLU A 8 -0.68 -11.57 -29.43
C GLU A 8 0.13 -11.51 -28.13
N THR A 9 -0.45 -10.97 -27.05
CA THR A 9 0.20 -10.87 -25.73
C THR A 9 -0.08 -12.07 -24.82
N GLY A 10 -0.90 -13.03 -25.26
CA GLY A 10 -1.28 -14.21 -24.48
C GLY A 10 -2.20 -13.91 -23.29
N ILE A 11 -2.79 -12.72 -23.21
CA ILE A 11 -3.67 -12.31 -22.10
C ILE A 11 -5.09 -12.81 -22.36
N LYS A 12 -5.61 -13.62 -21.44
CA LYS A 12 -6.97 -14.16 -21.49
C LYS A 12 -7.89 -13.45 -20.49
N GLY A 13 -9.13 -13.21 -20.88
CA GLY A 13 -10.17 -12.68 -20.00
C GLY A 13 -10.13 -11.17 -19.75
N LEU A 14 -9.24 -10.42 -20.42
CA LEU A 14 -9.15 -8.98 -20.28
C LEU A 14 -10.10 -8.27 -21.27
N HIS A 15 -11.04 -7.50 -20.73
CA HIS A 15 -11.94 -6.65 -21.50
C HIS A 15 -11.37 -5.24 -21.62
N PHE A 16 -11.76 -4.52 -22.66
CA PHE A 16 -11.29 -3.15 -22.88
C PHE A 16 -11.64 -2.22 -21.70
N HIS A 17 -12.79 -2.45 -21.05
CA HIS A 17 -13.21 -1.67 -19.89
C HIS A 17 -12.30 -1.84 -18.66
N ASP A 18 -11.60 -2.98 -18.55
CA ASP A 18 -10.68 -3.25 -17.44
C ASP A 18 -9.48 -2.30 -17.45
N LEU A 19 -9.09 -1.79 -18.63
CA LEU A 19 -8.09 -0.74 -18.74
C LEU A 19 -8.55 0.56 -18.06
N ARG A 20 -9.82 0.92 -18.22
CA ARG A 20 -10.39 2.12 -17.58
C ARG A 20 -10.43 1.95 -16.07
N HIS A 21 -10.83 0.78 -15.57
CA HIS A 21 -10.78 0.48 -14.14
C HIS A 21 -9.34 0.57 -13.62
N THR A 22 -8.39 -0.06 -14.29
CA THR A 22 -6.97 -0.04 -13.91
C THR A 22 -6.43 1.39 -13.87
N GLY A 23 -6.71 2.21 -14.88
CA GLY A 23 -6.29 3.60 -14.92
C GLY A 23 -6.87 4.47 -13.79
N ASN A 24 -8.10 4.21 -13.36
CA ASN A 24 -8.72 4.92 -12.25
C ASN A 24 -8.17 4.49 -10.89
N THR A 25 -7.91 3.19 -10.69
CA THR A 25 -7.23 2.69 -9.49
C THR A 25 -5.83 3.28 -9.36
N LEU A 26 -5.06 3.33 -10.46
CA LEU A 26 -3.74 3.95 -10.47
C LEU A 26 -3.81 5.44 -10.15
N ALA A 27 -4.74 6.19 -10.75
CA ALA A 27 -4.91 7.61 -10.44
C ALA A 27 -5.30 7.85 -8.97
N ALA A 28 -6.13 7.00 -8.38
CA ALA A 28 -6.47 7.12 -6.96
C ALA A 28 -5.24 6.87 -6.07
N SER A 29 -4.39 5.91 -6.45
CA SER A 29 -3.17 5.58 -5.70
C SER A 29 -2.11 6.69 -5.66
N THR A 30 -2.18 7.68 -6.56
CA THR A 30 -1.28 8.86 -6.53
C THR A 30 -1.77 9.95 -5.56
N GLY A 31 -2.84 9.70 -4.80
CA GLY A 31 -3.43 10.70 -3.90
C GLY A 31 -4.34 11.71 -4.60
N ALA A 32 -4.86 11.40 -5.80
CA ALA A 32 -5.79 12.27 -6.50
C ALA A 32 -7.07 12.48 -5.66
N SER A 33 -7.52 13.72 -5.56
CA SER A 33 -8.76 14.07 -4.88
C SER A 33 -9.99 13.51 -5.62
N THR A 34 -11.11 13.41 -4.90
CA THR A 34 -12.40 13.00 -5.48
C THR A 34 -12.74 13.81 -6.73
N ARG A 35 -12.53 15.13 -6.70
CA ARG A 35 -12.84 16.04 -7.80
C ARG A 35 -11.96 15.78 -9.02
N GLU A 36 -10.66 15.58 -8.83
CA GLU A 36 -9.73 15.26 -9.90
C GLU A 36 -10.06 13.92 -10.55
N LEU A 37 -10.42 12.91 -9.74
CA LEU A 37 -10.88 11.61 -10.24
C LEU A 37 -12.18 11.74 -11.04
N MET A 38 -13.16 12.52 -10.59
CA MET A 38 -14.40 12.77 -11.33
C MET A 38 -14.14 13.44 -12.68
N THR A 39 -13.26 14.44 -12.72
CA THR A 39 -12.84 15.10 -13.97
C THR A 39 -12.16 14.11 -14.91
N ARG A 40 -11.21 13.31 -14.41
CA ARG A 40 -10.50 12.28 -15.21
C ARG A 40 -11.44 11.20 -15.74
N MET A 41 -12.45 10.83 -14.95
CA MET A 41 -13.47 9.86 -15.36
C MET A 41 -14.53 10.46 -16.29
N GLY A 42 -14.49 11.76 -16.61
CA GLY A 42 -15.47 12.41 -17.50
C GLY A 42 -16.81 12.67 -16.81
N HIS A 43 -16.81 13.54 -15.80
CA HIS A 43 -18.00 13.91 -15.00
C HIS A 43 -18.71 12.71 -14.34
N SER A 44 -17.94 11.69 -13.96
CA SER A 44 -18.46 10.58 -13.19
C SER A 44 -18.98 11.05 -11.83
N THR A 45 -19.89 10.31 -11.22
CA THR A 45 -20.47 10.68 -9.92
C THR A 45 -19.43 10.58 -8.80
N ALA A 46 -19.62 11.36 -7.74
CA ALA A 46 -18.79 11.25 -6.54
C ALA A 46 -18.78 9.82 -5.97
N ARG A 47 -19.93 9.13 -6.00
CA ARG A 47 -20.06 7.72 -5.58
C ARG A 47 -19.11 6.81 -6.36
N ALA A 48 -18.98 6.99 -7.68
CA ALA A 48 -18.06 6.20 -8.49
C ALA A 48 -16.59 6.51 -8.17
N ALA A 49 -16.25 7.77 -7.88
CA ALA A 49 -14.89 8.16 -7.51
C ALA A 49 -14.44 7.61 -6.14
N LEU A 50 -15.37 7.48 -5.20
CA LEU A 50 -15.08 6.95 -3.86
C LEU A 50 -14.67 5.48 -3.88
N ILE A 51 -15.21 4.68 -4.81
CA ILE A 51 -14.83 3.26 -4.97
C ILE A 51 -13.31 3.11 -5.13
N TYR A 52 -12.68 3.97 -5.95
CA TYR A 52 -11.25 3.91 -6.21
C TYR A 52 -10.41 4.52 -5.08
N GLN A 53 -10.90 5.57 -4.41
CA GLN A 53 -10.22 6.14 -3.24
C GLN A 53 -10.13 5.14 -2.09
N HIS A 54 -11.18 4.35 -1.85
CA HIS A 54 -11.14 3.30 -0.83
C HIS A 54 -10.07 2.24 -1.12
N ALA A 55 -9.90 1.85 -2.38
CA ALA A 55 -8.83 0.92 -2.79
C ALA A 55 -7.42 1.49 -2.51
N SER A 56 -7.22 2.81 -2.68
CA SER A 56 -5.96 3.48 -2.31
C SER A 56 -5.74 3.47 -0.80
N ALA A 57 -6.77 3.83 -0.03
CA ALA A 57 -6.68 3.88 1.43
C ALA A 57 -6.36 2.50 2.04
N GLU A 58 -6.87 1.42 1.45
CA GLU A 58 -6.48 0.05 1.83
C GLU A 58 -5.00 -0.22 1.54
N ARG A 59 -4.49 0.23 0.38
CA ARG A 59 -3.08 0.09 0.02
C ARG A 59 -2.16 0.85 0.97
N ASP A 60 -2.54 2.06 1.36
CA ASP A 60 -1.78 2.88 2.31
C ASP A 60 -1.69 2.21 3.69
N ARG A 61 -2.77 1.57 4.14
CA ARG A 61 -2.76 0.77 5.38
C ARG A 61 -1.79 -0.40 5.30
N LEU A 62 -1.82 -1.16 4.20
CA LEU A 62 -0.89 -2.29 4.01
C LEU A 62 0.58 -1.83 4.03
N ILE A 63 0.89 -0.65 3.48
CA ILE A 63 2.23 -0.06 3.54
C ILE A 63 2.59 0.29 4.99
N ALA A 64 1.68 0.95 5.72
CA ALA A 64 1.90 1.29 7.12
C ALA A 64 2.11 0.06 8.01
N ASP A 65 1.37 -1.02 7.78
CA ASP A 65 1.50 -2.29 8.48
C ASP A 65 2.87 -2.94 8.19
N ALA A 66 3.29 -2.97 6.92
CA ALA A 66 4.59 -3.50 6.52
C ALA A 66 5.73 -2.69 7.17
N LEU A 67 5.62 -1.36 7.22
CA LEU A 67 6.58 -0.49 7.91
C LEU A 67 6.62 -0.78 9.41
N SER A 68 5.46 -0.93 10.06
CA SER A 68 5.39 -1.29 11.49
C SER A 68 6.07 -2.63 11.77
N ALA A 69 5.83 -3.64 10.93
CA ALA A 69 6.46 -4.95 11.09
C ALA A 69 8.00 -4.90 10.97
N LEU A 70 8.52 -4.08 10.04
CA LEU A 70 9.97 -3.87 9.91
C LEU A 70 10.58 -3.20 11.15
N VAL A 71 9.90 -2.17 11.68
CA VAL A 71 10.32 -1.47 12.91
C VAL A 71 10.35 -2.44 14.10
N ASP A 72 9.30 -3.25 14.27
CA ASP A 72 9.22 -4.20 15.38
C ASP A 72 10.27 -5.31 15.30
N LYS A 73 10.61 -5.76 14.08
CA LYS A 73 11.71 -6.70 13.86
C LYS A 73 13.04 -6.09 14.29
N GLY A 74 13.28 -4.81 13.96
CA GLY A 74 14.46 -4.05 14.40
C GLY A 74 14.52 -3.81 15.92
N ARG A 75 13.37 -3.62 16.59
CA ARG A 75 13.32 -3.55 18.07
C ARG A 75 13.69 -4.89 18.72
N LYS A 76 13.19 -6.00 18.18
CA LYS A 76 13.46 -7.35 18.70
C LYS A 76 14.94 -7.74 18.55
N THR A 77 15.60 -7.35 17.46
CA THR A 77 17.04 -7.60 17.27
C THR A 77 17.89 -6.83 18.27
N LYS A 78 17.57 -5.55 18.55
CA LYS A 78 18.25 -4.78 19.61
C LYS A 78 18.10 -5.42 20.99
N LYS A 79 16.90 -5.87 21.36
CA LYS A 79 16.66 -6.52 22.67
C LYS A 79 17.44 -7.83 22.84
N LYS A 80 17.76 -8.54 21.75
CA LYS A 80 18.52 -9.79 21.78
C LYS A 80 20.04 -9.56 21.89
N GLN A 81 20.53 -8.36 21.56
CA GLN A 81 21.95 -7.98 21.58
C GLN A 81 22.38 -7.27 22.86
N ASP A 82 21.46 -6.92 23.75
CA ASP A 82 21.77 -6.37 25.07
C ASP A 82 21.69 -7.52 26.09
N PRO A 83 22.77 -8.30 26.30
CA PRO A 83 22.78 -9.27 27.38
C PRO A 83 22.70 -8.48 28.68
N GLU A 84 21.71 -8.87 29.48
CA GLU A 84 21.46 -8.46 30.86
C GLU A 84 22.75 -8.06 31.57
N ARG A 85 22.97 -6.74 31.74
CA ARG A 85 24.05 -6.22 32.57
C ARG A 85 23.80 -6.68 34.00
N LYS A 86 24.38 -7.82 34.40
CA LYS A 86 24.48 -8.22 35.81
C LYS A 86 25.20 -7.08 36.54
N GLY A 87 24.43 -6.30 37.30
CA GLY A 87 24.97 -5.29 38.19
C GLY A 87 25.88 -5.95 39.22
N HIS A 88 27.18 -5.71 39.11
CA HIS A 88 28.12 -5.99 40.19
C HIS A 88 28.00 -4.87 41.22
N ALA A 89 27.14 -5.07 42.21
CA ALA A 89 27.24 -4.35 43.49
C ALA A 89 28.25 -5.10 44.36
N GLY A 90 29.53 -4.81 44.15
CA GLY A 90 30.63 -5.31 44.97
C GLY A 90 31.00 -4.28 46.03
N ASP A 91 30.44 -4.50 47.23
CA ASP A 91 31.06 -4.32 48.54
C ASP A 91 31.67 -2.94 48.90
N THR A 92 30.94 -2.19 49.72
CA THR A 92 31.48 -1.13 50.58
C THR A 92 31.50 -1.69 52.00
N THR A 93 32.69 -1.90 52.56
CA THR A 93 32.87 -2.03 53.99
C THR A 93 34.08 -1.18 54.40
N ASP A 94 33.84 -0.28 55.36
CA ASP A 94 34.79 0.62 56.05
C ASP A 94 35.93 -0.11 56.77
#